data_AF-A0A7S2EUD2-F1
#
_entry.id   AF-A0A7S2EUD2-F1
#
_cell.length_a   1.000
_cell.length_b   1.000
_cell.length_c   1.000
_cell.angle_alpha   90.00
_cell.angle_beta   90.00
_cell.angle_gamma   90.00
#
_symmetry.space_group_name_H-M   'P 1'
#
loop_
_entity.id
_entity.type
_entity.pdbx_description
1 polymer ?
#
loop_
_entity_poly.entity_id
_entity_poly.type
_entity_poly.pdbx_seq_one_letter_code
_entity_poly.pdbx_strand_id
1 'polypeptide(L)'
;PPSSDPSELKAAFRSRLASERSRSLLGGGPARVDRQHSRGSLTARERLDLLFDAGTFRETDALKSHRCSEFGMDDEHNRIPGDGVVTGRGTVNGRVVYAFSQDFTVFGGSLSETHAQKIVKVMDAALRVGAPVVGLNDSGGARIQEGVDSLAGYCDIFQANVDASGVVPQLSLIMGPCAGGAVYSPAMTD
;
A
#
# COMPACT_ATOMS: atom_id res chain seq x y z
N PRO A 1 -36.22 -5.92 -7.28
CA PRO A 1 -35.53 -4.96 -8.18
C PRO A 1 -34.76 -3.90 -7.37
N PRO A 2 -33.51 -3.55 -7.74
CA PRO A 2 -32.87 -2.38 -7.15
C PRO A 2 -33.77 -1.16 -7.41
N SER A 3 -33.95 -0.32 -6.39
CA SER A 3 -34.85 0.82 -6.53
C SER A 3 -34.31 1.82 -7.54
N SER A 4 -35.22 2.39 -8.34
CA SER A 4 -34.92 3.41 -9.35
C SER A 4 -34.91 4.83 -8.79
N ASP A 5 -35.16 5.00 -7.48
CA ASP A 5 -35.08 6.30 -6.82
C ASP A 5 -33.62 6.73 -6.64
N PRO A 6 -33.20 7.86 -7.25
CA PRO A 6 -31.85 8.41 -7.06
C PRO A 6 -31.46 8.64 -5.59
N SER A 7 -32.43 8.91 -4.71
CA SER A 7 -32.17 9.15 -3.28
C SER A 7 -31.72 7.88 -2.55
N GLU A 8 -32.38 6.76 -2.83
CA GLU A 8 -32.08 5.45 -2.27
C GLU A 8 -30.77 4.89 -2.82
N LEU A 9 -30.52 5.04 -4.13
CA LEU A 9 -29.24 4.67 -4.75
C LEU A 9 -28.07 5.44 -4.12
N LYS A 10 -28.24 6.73 -3.83
CA LYS A 10 -27.23 7.57 -3.17
C LYS A 10 -26.98 7.13 -1.73
N ALA A 11 -28.03 6.77 -0.99
CA ALA A 11 -27.90 6.26 0.37
C ALA A 11 -27.18 4.91 0.39
N ALA A 12 -27.55 3.98 -0.49
CA ALA A 12 -26.90 2.68 -0.64
C ALA A 12 -25.42 2.82 -1.02
N PHE A 13 -25.09 3.70 -1.97
CA PHE A 13 -23.70 3.98 -2.35
C PHE A 13 -22.88 4.53 -1.18
N ARG A 14 -23.42 5.50 -0.43
CA ARG A 14 -22.75 6.05 0.76
C ARG A 14 -22.48 4.99 1.82
N SER A 15 -23.47 4.13 2.08
CA SER A 15 -23.33 3.02 3.03
C SER A 15 -22.24 2.04 2.59
N ARG A 16 -22.26 1.62 1.31
CA ARG A 16 -21.22 0.76 0.74
C ARG A 16 -19.84 1.39 0.82
N LEU A 17 -19.71 2.66 0.46
CA LEU A 17 -18.43 3.38 0.51
C LEU A 17 -17.89 3.48 1.94
N ALA A 18 -18.76 3.74 2.92
CA ALA A 18 -18.37 3.75 4.34
C ALA A 18 -17.88 2.37 4.79
N SER A 19 -18.59 1.30 4.43
CA SER A 19 -18.20 -0.08 4.72
C SER A 19 -16.83 -0.44 4.14
N GLU A 20 -16.59 -0.16 2.86
CA GLU A 20 -15.31 -0.43 2.20
C GLU A 20 -14.14 0.37 2.81
N ARG A 21 -14.39 1.63 3.21
CA ARG A 21 -13.40 2.43 3.94
C ARG A 21 -13.08 1.83 5.30
N SER A 22 -14.09 1.41 6.05
CA SER A 22 -13.87 0.73 7.34
C SER A 22 -13.05 -0.55 7.16
N ARG A 23 -13.33 -1.36 6.14
CA ARG A 23 -12.54 -2.56 5.81
C ARG A 23 -11.08 -2.21 5.48
N SER A 24 -10.85 -1.19 4.65
CA SER A 24 -9.50 -0.70 4.29
C SER A 24 -8.69 -0.24 5.50
N LEU A 25 -9.34 0.41 6.47
CA LEU A 25 -8.68 0.88 7.69
C LEU A 25 -8.30 -0.25 8.63
N LEU A 26 -9.06 -1.35 8.63
CA LEU A 26 -8.79 -2.51 9.49
C LEU A 26 -7.62 -3.38 8.98
N GLY A 27 -7.21 -3.24 7.72
CA GLY A 27 -6.14 -4.05 7.13
C GLY A 27 -6.41 -5.55 7.28
N GLY A 28 -5.47 -6.29 7.88
CA GLY A 28 -5.60 -7.72 8.18
C GLY A 28 -6.54 -8.07 9.33
N GLY A 29 -7.17 -7.07 9.96
CA GLY A 29 -8.13 -7.20 11.05
C GLY A 29 -7.50 -7.09 12.45
N PRO A 30 -8.33 -6.86 13.49
CA PRO A 30 -7.88 -6.50 14.84
C PRO A 30 -6.88 -7.50 15.43
N ALA A 31 -7.14 -8.81 15.33
CA ALA A 31 -6.25 -9.83 15.87
C ALA A 31 -4.84 -9.83 15.26
N ARG A 32 -4.70 -9.38 13.99
CA ARG A 32 -3.39 -9.26 13.34
C ARG A 32 -2.69 -7.95 13.71
N VAL A 33 -3.47 -6.87 13.90
CA VAL A 33 -2.98 -5.60 14.43
C VAL A 33 -2.46 -5.78 15.87
N ASP A 34 -3.22 -6.42 16.75
CA ASP A 34 -2.80 -6.72 18.12
C ASP A 34 -1.50 -7.55 18.13
N ARG A 35 -1.38 -8.51 17.21
CA ARG A 35 -0.15 -9.31 17.06
C ARG A 35 1.03 -8.45 16.59
N GLN A 36 0.82 -7.53 15.66
CA GLN A 36 1.84 -6.57 15.21
C GLN A 36 2.32 -5.72 16.40
N HIS A 37 1.39 -5.14 17.16
CA HIS A 37 1.70 -4.34 18.35
C HIS A 37 2.39 -5.14 19.46
N SER A 38 1.98 -6.39 19.68
CA SER A 38 2.62 -7.26 20.69
C SER A 38 4.11 -7.53 20.42
N ARG A 39 4.56 -7.32 19.18
CA ARG A 39 5.97 -7.43 18.76
C ARG A 39 6.73 -6.11 18.87
N GLY A 40 6.09 -5.05 19.37
CA GLY A 40 6.64 -3.70 19.42
C GLY A 40 6.63 -2.98 18.07
N SER A 41 5.93 -3.52 17.07
CA SER A 41 5.85 -2.92 15.73
C SER A 41 4.57 -2.12 15.57
N LEU A 42 4.68 -0.98 14.89
CA LEU A 42 3.52 -0.20 14.45
C LEU A 42 2.89 -0.81 13.19
N THR A 43 1.63 -0.48 12.94
CA THR A 43 0.94 -0.74 11.67
C THR A 43 1.43 0.20 10.57
N ALA A 44 1.12 -0.12 9.31
CA ALA A 44 1.47 0.72 8.18
C ALA A 44 0.95 2.17 8.28
N ARG A 45 -0.30 2.33 8.77
CA ARG A 45 -0.93 3.65 8.90
C ARG A 45 -0.35 4.46 10.06
N GLU A 46 -0.10 3.83 11.20
CA GLU A 46 0.55 4.48 12.35
C GLU A 46 1.96 4.98 12.00
N ARG A 47 2.71 4.23 11.17
CA ARG A 47 4.03 4.67 10.69
C ARG A 47 3.92 5.93 9.81
N LEU A 48 2.90 6.01 8.95
CA LEU A 48 2.65 7.18 8.10
C LEU A 48 2.18 8.39 8.94
N ASP A 49 1.35 8.16 9.96
CA ASP A 49 0.91 9.20 10.88
C ASP A 49 2.07 9.82 11.68
N LEU A 50 3.12 9.04 11.96
CA LEU A 50 4.36 9.55 12.56
C LEU A 50 5.28 10.28 11.57
N LEU A 51 5.33 9.81 10.32
CA LEU A 51 6.19 10.39 9.29
C LEU A 51 5.69 11.78 8.85
N PHE A 52 4.40 11.91 8.62
CA PHE A 52 3.81 13.12 8.05
C PHE A 52 3.36 14.11 9.12
N ASP A 53 3.38 15.40 8.77
CA ASP A 53 2.78 16.45 9.56
C ASP A 53 1.28 16.16 9.78
N ALA A 54 0.80 16.39 11.00
CA ALA A 54 -0.55 16.02 11.42
C ALA A 54 -1.64 16.55 10.47
N GLY A 55 -2.51 15.64 10.00
CA GLY A 55 -3.65 15.98 9.14
C GLY A 55 -3.31 16.22 7.66
N THR A 56 -2.04 16.05 7.25
CA THR A 56 -1.60 16.35 5.88
C THR A 56 -1.61 15.14 4.95
N PHE A 57 -1.50 13.92 5.49
CA PHE A 57 -1.49 12.70 4.67
C PHE A 57 -2.80 12.54 3.88
N ARG A 58 -2.66 12.26 2.59
CA ARG A 58 -3.74 12.01 1.63
C ARG A 58 -3.45 10.70 0.93
N GLU A 59 -4.16 9.67 1.35
CA GLU A 59 -4.04 8.32 0.80
C GLU A 59 -4.61 8.23 -0.62
N THR A 60 -3.94 7.44 -1.45
CA THR A 60 -4.36 7.07 -2.80
C THR A 60 -4.64 5.58 -2.90
N ASP A 61 -5.63 5.21 -3.72
CA ASP A 61 -5.97 3.80 -4.00
C ASP A 61 -6.28 2.96 -2.74
N ALA A 62 -6.86 3.58 -1.71
CA ALA A 62 -7.23 2.95 -0.44
C ALA A 62 -8.19 1.75 -0.60
N LEU A 63 -9.05 1.80 -1.63
CA LEU A 63 -10.09 0.79 -1.87
C LEU A 63 -9.73 -0.20 -2.97
N LYS A 64 -8.51 -0.14 -3.51
CA LYS A 64 -8.05 -1.04 -4.59
C LYS A 64 -7.69 -2.40 -3.99
N SER A 65 -8.16 -3.49 -4.58
CA SER A 65 -7.85 -4.88 -4.20
C SER A 65 -7.19 -5.61 -5.36
N HIS A 66 -6.47 -6.71 -5.08
CA HIS A 66 -5.93 -7.58 -6.12
C HIS A 66 -7.03 -8.14 -7.03
N ARG A 67 -6.61 -8.62 -8.21
CA ARG A 67 -7.51 -9.21 -9.23
C ARG A 67 -7.30 -10.71 -9.45
N CYS A 68 -6.31 -11.30 -8.77
CA CYS A 68 -6.05 -12.72 -8.81
C CYS A 68 -7.30 -13.54 -8.42
N SER A 69 -7.58 -14.58 -9.21
CA SER A 69 -8.65 -15.56 -8.96
C SER A 69 -8.11 -16.96 -8.69
N GLU A 70 -6.79 -17.15 -8.71
CA GLU A 70 -6.15 -18.44 -8.48
C GLU A 70 -6.00 -18.72 -6.98
N PHE A 71 -5.82 -19.98 -6.60
CA PHE A 71 -5.54 -20.41 -5.23
C PHE A 71 -6.53 -19.88 -4.16
N GLY A 72 -7.78 -19.66 -4.53
CA GLY A 72 -8.83 -19.15 -3.63
C GLY A 72 -8.76 -17.65 -3.34
N MET A 73 -7.96 -16.90 -4.10
CA MET A 73 -7.87 -15.43 -3.95
C MET A 73 -9.17 -14.73 -4.37
N ASP A 74 -10.03 -15.37 -5.17
CA ASP A 74 -11.34 -14.82 -5.55
C ASP A 74 -12.35 -14.73 -4.40
N ASP A 75 -12.12 -15.45 -3.29
CA ASP A 75 -12.93 -15.38 -2.07
C ASP A 75 -12.99 -13.94 -1.52
N GLU A 76 -14.19 -13.49 -1.11
CA GLU A 76 -14.42 -12.15 -0.59
C GLU A 76 -13.59 -11.83 0.66
N HIS A 77 -13.27 -12.85 1.48
CA HIS A 77 -12.42 -12.72 2.65
C HIS A 77 -10.95 -12.45 2.30
N ASN A 78 -10.51 -12.86 1.11
CA ASN A 78 -9.15 -12.61 0.60
C ASN A 78 -9.04 -11.28 -0.14
N ARG A 79 -10.16 -10.68 -0.56
CA ARG A 79 -10.21 -9.35 -1.18
C ARG A 79 -10.14 -8.24 -0.14
N ILE A 80 -8.94 -7.99 0.38
CA ILE A 80 -8.69 -6.93 1.35
C ILE A 80 -8.43 -5.59 0.62
N PRO A 81 -9.26 -4.55 0.85
CA PRO A 81 -9.03 -3.23 0.27
C PRO A 81 -7.69 -2.64 0.71
N GLY A 82 -6.96 -2.04 -0.24
CA GLY A 82 -5.61 -1.53 -0.05
C GLY A 82 -4.52 -2.50 -0.52
N ASP A 83 -4.81 -3.80 -0.58
CA ASP A 83 -3.94 -4.87 -1.07
C ASP A 83 -2.56 -4.94 -0.38
N GLY A 84 -2.53 -4.62 0.92
CA GLY A 84 -1.33 -4.75 1.75
C GLY A 84 -0.29 -3.64 1.60
N VAL A 85 -0.68 -2.51 1.01
CA VAL A 85 0.15 -1.30 1.01
C VAL A 85 -0.71 -0.04 1.11
N VAL A 86 -0.29 0.89 1.96
CA VAL A 86 -0.87 2.23 2.06
C VAL A 86 0.05 3.18 1.29
N THR A 87 -0.49 3.89 0.29
CA THR A 87 0.29 4.82 -0.54
C THR A 87 -0.36 6.20 -0.53
N GLY A 88 0.45 7.25 -0.67
CA GLY A 88 -0.09 8.60 -0.75
C GLY A 88 0.98 9.67 -0.67
N ARG A 89 0.53 10.88 -0.36
CA ARG A 89 1.40 12.04 -0.15
C ARG A 89 0.96 12.84 1.06
N GLY A 90 1.87 13.59 1.64
CA GLY A 90 1.60 14.54 2.71
C GLY A 90 2.70 15.60 2.74
N THR A 91 2.87 16.23 3.90
CA THR A 91 4.05 17.08 4.13
C THR A 91 4.87 16.56 5.28
N VAL A 92 6.20 16.72 5.19
CA VAL A 92 7.15 16.48 6.28
C VAL A 92 7.89 17.78 6.51
N ASN A 93 7.73 18.40 7.67
CA ASN A 93 8.24 19.73 7.96
C ASN A 93 7.80 20.75 6.89
N GLY A 94 6.54 20.69 6.46
CA GLY A 94 5.95 21.57 5.44
C GLY A 94 6.37 21.27 3.99
N ARG A 95 7.22 20.27 3.74
CA ARG A 95 7.67 19.90 2.38
C ARG A 95 6.88 18.72 1.85
N VAL A 96 6.44 18.79 0.59
CA VAL A 96 5.69 17.68 -0.03
C VAL A 96 6.57 16.44 -0.13
N VAL A 97 6.06 15.32 0.38
CA VAL A 97 6.73 14.01 0.34
C VAL A 97 5.69 12.95 -0.05
N TYR A 98 6.10 12.01 -0.86
CA TYR A 98 5.33 10.83 -1.23
C TYR A 98 5.81 9.64 -0.41
N ALA A 99 4.92 8.72 -0.10
CA ALA A 99 5.31 7.52 0.63
C ALA A 99 4.44 6.32 0.29
N PHE A 100 5.02 5.15 0.50
CA PHE A 100 4.31 3.89 0.60
C PHE A 100 4.71 3.18 1.90
N SER A 101 3.75 2.59 2.59
CA SER A 101 4.00 1.76 3.77
C SER A 101 3.33 0.41 3.59
N GLN A 102 4.13 -0.65 3.63
CA GLN A 102 3.65 -2.02 3.50
C GLN A 102 2.99 -2.47 4.80
N ASP A 103 1.86 -3.17 4.67
CA ASP A 103 1.06 -3.65 5.79
C ASP A 103 1.25 -5.16 5.96
N PHE A 104 2.10 -5.53 6.92
CA PHE A 104 2.39 -6.93 7.24
C PHE A 104 1.15 -7.71 7.70
N THR A 105 0.11 -7.03 8.19
CA THR A 105 -1.12 -7.70 8.63
C THR A 105 -1.89 -8.31 7.45
N VAL A 106 -1.71 -7.78 6.24
CA VAL A 106 -2.38 -8.24 5.01
C VAL A 106 -1.43 -9.13 4.22
N PHE A 107 -1.72 -10.44 4.16
CA PHE A 107 -0.90 -11.44 3.47
C PHE A 107 0.61 -11.38 3.79
N GLY A 108 0.98 -10.99 5.02
CA GLY A 108 2.39 -10.86 5.40
C GLY A 108 3.10 -9.71 4.67
N GLY A 109 2.37 -8.70 4.21
CA GLY A 109 2.90 -7.61 3.39
C GLY A 109 3.40 -8.06 2.02
N SER A 110 3.04 -9.27 1.58
CA SER A 110 3.51 -9.82 0.31
C SER A 110 3.03 -8.98 -0.88
N LEU A 111 3.93 -8.81 -1.84
CA LEU A 111 3.74 -7.98 -3.01
C LEU A 111 2.96 -8.74 -4.09
N SER A 112 1.81 -8.19 -4.46
CA SER A 112 0.97 -8.55 -5.61
C SER A 112 1.15 -7.57 -6.77
N GLU A 113 0.54 -7.88 -7.91
CA GLU A 113 0.48 -6.97 -9.05
C GLU A 113 -0.16 -5.62 -8.67
N THR A 114 -1.29 -5.66 -7.96
CA THR A 114 -2.02 -4.44 -7.58
C THR A 114 -1.28 -3.62 -6.53
N HIS A 115 -0.61 -4.27 -5.57
CA HIS A 115 0.28 -3.64 -4.61
C HIS A 115 1.42 -2.91 -5.32
N ALA A 116 2.09 -3.58 -6.27
CA ALA A 116 3.16 -2.97 -7.06
C ALA A 116 2.69 -1.76 -7.86
N GLN A 117 1.56 -1.88 -8.56
CA GLN A 117 0.95 -0.76 -9.29
C GLN A 117 0.68 0.46 -8.40
N LYS A 118 0.31 0.25 -7.12
CA LYS A 118 0.09 1.36 -6.17
C LYS A 118 1.41 2.04 -5.78
N ILE A 119 2.49 1.27 -5.60
CA ILE A 119 3.82 1.80 -5.30
C ILE A 119 4.35 2.58 -6.51
N VAL A 120 4.36 1.99 -7.70
CA VAL A 120 4.83 2.64 -8.93
C VAL A 120 4.07 3.95 -9.16
N LYS A 121 2.75 3.97 -8.98
CA LYS A 121 1.95 5.19 -9.11
C LYS A 121 2.40 6.33 -8.17
N VAL A 122 2.80 6.01 -6.94
CA VAL A 122 3.26 7.00 -5.96
C VAL A 122 4.67 7.50 -6.31
N MET A 123 5.54 6.60 -6.78
CA MET A 123 6.89 6.94 -7.26
C MET A 123 6.83 7.84 -8.51
N ASP A 124 6.02 7.47 -9.50
CA ASP A 124 5.81 8.30 -10.69
C ASP A 124 5.24 9.68 -10.35
N ALA A 125 4.34 9.74 -9.36
CA ALA A 125 3.76 10.99 -8.91
C ALA A 125 4.81 11.88 -8.21
N ALA A 126 5.69 11.27 -7.41
CA ALA A 126 6.82 11.96 -6.78
C ALA A 126 7.78 12.51 -7.84
N LEU A 127 8.14 11.69 -8.82
CA LEU A 127 9.02 12.07 -9.94
C LEU A 127 8.45 13.22 -10.76
N ARG A 128 7.16 13.16 -11.11
CA ARG A 128 6.48 14.23 -11.89
C ARG A 128 6.50 15.60 -11.22
N VAL A 129 6.49 15.66 -9.89
CA VAL A 129 6.46 16.93 -9.14
C VAL A 129 7.80 17.28 -8.49
N GLY A 130 8.83 16.44 -8.66
CA GLY A 130 10.14 16.65 -8.06
C GLY A 130 10.14 16.55 -6.53
N ALA A 131 9.34 15.65 -5.95
CA ALA A 131 9.24 15.46 -4.50
C ALA A 131 9.93 14.15 -4.04
N PRO A 132 10.49 14.10 -2.82
CA PRO A 132 11.05 12.86 -2.27
C PRO A 132 10.00 11.75 -2.15
N VAL A 133 10.47 10.50 -2.23
CA VAL A 133 9.67 9.30 -1.96
C VAL A 133 10.28 8.49 -0.81
N VAL A 134 9.43 8.09 0.14
CA VAL A 134 9.81 7.27 1.31
C VAL A 134 9.11 5.92 1.27
N GLY A 135 9.88 4.85 1.19
CA GLY A 135 9.41 3.47 1.32
C GLY A 135 9.54 2.97 2.75
N LEU A 136 8.43 2.54 3.35
CA LEU A 136 8.40 1.88 4.65
C LEU A 136 8.14 0.38 4.41
N ASN A 137 9.23 -0.38 4.37
CA ASN A 137 9.24 -1.76 3.91
C ASN A 137 8.99 -2.74 5.07
N ASP A 138 8.01 -3.63 4.87
CA ASP A 138 7.60 -4.67 5.82
C ASP A 138 6.84 -5.75 5.04
N SER A 139 7.59 -6.61 4.35
CA SER A 139 7.10 -7.56 3.35
C SER A 139 7.78 -8.93 3.43
N GLY A 140 6.95 -9.97 3.42
CA GLY A 140 7.36 -11.35 3.26
C GLY A 140 7.88 -11.74 1.86
N GLY A 141 7.93 -10.80 0.90
CA GLY A 141 8.40 -11.07 -0.47
C GLY A 141 7.27 -11.10 -1.50
N ALA A 142 7.46 -11.83 -2.60
CA ALA A 142 6.43 -11.99 -3.64
C ALA A 142 5.20 -12.73 -3.09
N ARG A 143 4.00 -12.33 -3.51
CA ARG A 143 2.80 -13.12 -3.25
C ARG A 143 2.79 -14.33 -4.18
N ILE A 144 3.09 -15.50 -3.63
CA ILE A 144 3.24 -16.76 -4.37
C ILE A 144 1.96 -17.10 -5.16
N GLN A 145 0.79 -16.77 -4.60
CA GLN A 145 -0.51 -17.03 -5.20
C GLN A 145 -0.75 -16.28 -6.52
N GLU A 146 -0.03 -15.18 -6.78
CA GLU A 146 -0.13 -14.45 -8.05
C GLU A 146 1.05 -14.78 -9.00
N GLY A 147 1.97 -15.66 -8.58
CA GLY A 147 3.03 -16.19 -9.41
C GLY A 147 3.85 -15.12 -10.14
N VAL A 148 3.82 -15.18 -11.47
CA VAL A 148 4.60 -14.29 -12.35
C VAL A 148 4.13 -12.83 -12.29
N ASP A 149 2.87 -12.57 -11.95
CA ASP A 149 2.35 -11.21 -11.87
C ASP A 149 2.99 -10.44 -10.70
N SER A 150 3.22 -11.12 -9.57
CA SER A 150 4.01 -10.57 -8.46
C SER A 150 5.45 -10.26 -8.85
N LEU A 151 6.07 -11.11 -9.68
CA LEU A 151 7.45 -10.90 -10.14
C LEU A 151 7.55 -9.76 -11.14
N ALA A 152 6.58 -9.64 -12.06
CA ALA A 152 6.47 -8.49 -12.96
C ALA A 152 6.31 -7.19 -12.15
N GLY A 153 5.49 -7.20 -11.10
CA GLY A 153 5.35 -6.07 -10.18
C GLY A 153 6.67 -5.65 -9.51
N TYR A 154 7.56 -6.58 -9.18
CA TYR A 154 8.90 -6.22 -8.71
C TYR A 154 9.72 -5.51 -9.78
N CYS A 155 9.72 -6.02 -11.02
CA CYS A 155 10.42 -5.40 -12.13
C CYS A 155 9.94 -3.95 -12.36
N ASP A 156 8.63 -3.71 -12.28
CA ASP A 156 8.06 -2.37 -12.43
C ASP A 156 8.54 -1.41 -11.32
N ILE A 157 8.61 -1.86 -10.07
CA ILE A 157 9.15 -1.06 -8.96
C ILE A 157 10.63 -0.78 -9.16
N PHE A 158 11.42 -1.78 -9.56
CA PHE A 158 12.86 -1.60 -9.79
C PHE A 158 13.12 -0.61 -10.92
N GLN A 159 12.34 -0.68 -12.00
CA GLN A 159 12.42 0.30 -13.07
C GLN A 159 12.08 1.70 -12.56
N ALA A 160 11.01 1.85 -11.77
CA ALA A 160 10.67 3.13 -11.16
C ALA A 160 11.76 3.66 -10.21
N ASN A 161 12.50 2.77 -9.50
CA ASN A 161 13.64 3.18 -8.68
C ASN A 161 14.78 3.74 -9.53
N VAL A 162 15.09 3.07 -10.65
CA VAL A 162 16.11 3.50 -11.61
C VAL A 162 15.73 4.84 -12.24
N ASP A 163 14.48 4.98 -12.68
CA ASP A 163 13.98 6.21 -13.33
C ASP A 163 14.01 7.42 -12.37
N ALA A 164 13.85 7.18 -11.06
CA ALA A 164 13.93 8.21 -10.03
C ALA A 164 15.36 8.47 -9.50
N SER A 165 16.31 7.57 -9.78
CA SER A 165 17.66 7.61 -9.22
C SER A 165 18.40 8.87 -9.63
N GLY A 166 18.87 9.64 -8.65
CA GLY A 166 19.51 10.94 -8.86
C GLY A 166 18.57 12.08 -9.30
N VAL A 167 17.26 11.83 -9.42
CA VAL A 167 16.26 12.86 -9.79
C VAL A 167 15.47 13.34 -8.58
N VAL A 168 14.93 12.43 -7.77
CA VAL A 168 14.27 12.74 -6.49
C VAL A 168 14.88 11.88 -5.39
N PRO A 169 15.01 12.39 -4.15
CA PRO A 169 15.51 11.57 -3.04
C PRO A 169 14.60 10.38 -2.77
N GLN A 170 15.18 9.19 -2.72
CA GLN A 170 14.51 7.93 -2.42
C GLN A 170 15.03 7.41 -1.08
N LEU A 171 14.16 7.25 -0.08
CA LEU A 171 14.55 6.77 1.25
C LEU A 171 13.82 5.46 1.56
N SER A 172 14.55 4.44 2.02
CA SER A 172 13.96 3.17 2.45
C SER A 172 14.18 2.90 3.93
N LEU A 173 13.09 2.60 4.64
CA LEU A 173 13.09 2.23 6.05
C LEU A 173 12.62 0.79 6.16
N ILE A 174 13.50 -0.09 6.65
CA ILE A 174 13.19 -1.51 6.87
C ILE A 174 12.55 -1.65 8.26
N MET A 175 11.24 -1.84 8.28
CA MET A 175 10.41 -1.84 9.51
C MET A 175 9.89 -3.22 9.91
N GLY A 176 10.32 -4.26 9.20
CA GLY A 176 10.01 -5.66 9.46
C GLY A 176 10.74 -6.56 8.47
N PRO A 177 10.29 -7.82 8.28
CA PRO A 177 10.86 -8.70 7.27
C PRO A 177 10.90 -8.02 5.91
N CYS A 178 11.98 -8.23 5.16
CA CYS A 178 12.12 -7.80 3.78
C CYS A 178 12.83 -8.96 3.05
N ALA A 179 12.04 -9.90 2.53
CA ALA A 179 12.55 -11.18 2.08
C ALA A 179 12.58 -11.31 0.55
N GLY A 180 13.62 -11.97 0.02
CA GLY A 180 13.75 -12.28 -1.40
C GLY A 180 13.83 -11.02 -2.26
N GLY A 181 13.01 -10.93 -3.31
CA GLY A 181 13.01 -9.78 -4.24
C GLY A 181 12.72 -8.44 -3.58
N ALA A 182 12.07 -8.41 -2.41
CA ALA A 182 11.73 -7.19 -1.70
C ALA A 182 12.94 -6.32 -1.34
N VAL A 183 14.14 -6.91 -1.17
CA VAL A 183 15.34 -6.16 -0.75
C VAL A 183 15.98 -5.35 -1.86
N TYR A 184 15.71 -5.67 -3.13
CA TYR A 184 16.39 -5.01 -4.25
C TYR A 184 15.93 -3.57 -4.44
N SER A 185 14.66 -3.26 -4.18
CA SER A 185 14.17 -1.88 -4.26
C SER A 185 14.87 -0.97 -3.24
N PRO A 186 14.93 -1.30 -1.93
CA PRO A 186 15.76 -0.57 -0.97
C PRO A 186 17.25 -0.49 -1.31
N ALA A 187 17.81 -1.51 -1.96
CA ALA A 187 19.21 -1.48 -2.39
C ALA A 187 19.47 -0.49 -3.56
N MET A 188 18.42 -0.07 -4.26
CA MET A 188 18.47 0.88 -5.38
C MET A 188 18.09 2.31 -4.97
N THR A 189 17.62 2.52 -3.73
CA THR A 189 17.41 3.88 -3.19
C THR A 189 18.72 4.51 -2.72
N ASP A 190 18.69 5.80 -2.36
CA ASP A 190 19.88 6.57 -1.94
C ASP A 190 20.33 6.24 -0.50
#